data_AF-A0A4Q7FAF8-F1
#
_entry.id   AF-A0A4Q7FAF8-F1
#
_cell.length_a   1.000
_cell.length_b   1.000
_cell.length_c   1.000
_cell.angle_alpha   90.00
_cell.angle_beta   90.00
_cell.angle_gamma   90.00
#
_symmetry.space_group_name_H-M   'P 1'
#
loop_
_entity.id
_entity.type
_entity.pdbx_description
1 polymer ?
#
loop_
_entity_poly.entity_id
_entity_poly.type
_entity_poly.pdbx_seq_one_letter_code
_entity_poly.pdbx_strand_id
1 'polypeptide(L)'
;MRAAWKVFCLFAVILVASLGLAHLLVPDIVPVAFAEEPQPLWAVITAFCLRAIELIAASVAMIALAVIAGVCLRHELRRLSRSASSRAD
;
A
#
# COMPACT_ATOMS: atom_id res chain seq x y z
N MET A 1 -12.25 13.41 -2.28
CA MET A 1 -11.11 13.16 -1.36
C MET A 1 -11.41 12.13 -0.28
N ARG A 2 -12.52 12.23 0.47
CA ARG A 2 -12.84 11.32 1.59
C ARG A 2 -12.86 9.83 1.22
N ALA A 3 -13.29 9.48 0.01
CA ALA A 3 -13.29 8.09 -0.48
C ALA A 3 -11.86 7.55 -0.71
N ALA A 4 -11.01 8.28 -1.46
CA ALA A 4 -9.63 7.87 -1.70
C ALA A 4 -8.81 7.76 -0.40
N TRP A 5 -9.04 8.68 0.55
CA TRP A 5 -8.42 8.60 1.88
C TRP A 5 -8.87 7.37 2.66
N LYS A 6 -10.18 7.06 2.64
CA LYS A 6 -10.70 5.83 3.28
C LYS A 6 -10.11 4.56 2.67
N VAL A 7 -9.98 4.50 1.34
CA VAL A 7 -9.36 3.37 0.63
C VAL A 7 -7.90 3.25 1.04
N PHE A 8 -7.14 4.35 1.02
CA PHE A 8 -5.75 4.36 1.47
C PHE A 8 -5.61 3.83 2.91
N CYS A 9 -6.39 4.38 3.85
CA CYS A 9 -6.35 3.93 5.25
C CYS A 9 -6.74 2.46 5.40
N LEU A 10 -7.77 1.99 4.69
CA LEU A 10 -8.20 0.61 4.74
C LEU A 10 -7.08 -0.34 4.29
N PHE A 11 -6.46 -0.04 3.15
CA PHE A 11 -5.38 -0.87 2.62
C PHE A 11 -4.08 -0.77 3.44
N ALA A 12 -3.81 0.38 4.06
CA ALA A 12 -2.73 0.51 5.03
C ALA A 12 -2.96 -0.38 6.27
N VAL A 13 -4.20 -0.46 6.78
CA VAL A 13 -4.54 -1.36 7.89
C VAL A 13 -4.40 -2.82 7.48
N ILE A 14 -4.89 -3.20 6.29
CA ILE A 14 -4.74 -4.55 5.75
C ILE A 14 -3.26 -4.92 5.62
N LEU A 15 -2.43 -4.00 5.13
CA LEU A 15 -0.99 -4.19 4.99
C LEU A 15 -0.33 -4.48 6.34
N VAL A 16 -0.59 -3.63 7.35
CA VAL A 16 -0.03 -3.80 8.70
C VAL A 16 -0.51 -5.10 9.34
N ALA A 17 -1.80 -5.43 9.18
CA ALA A 17 -2.36 -6.68 9.69
C ALA A 17 -1.69 -7.89 9.02
N SER A 18 -1.51 -7.87 7.70
CA SER A 18 -0.88 -8.94 6.94
C SER A 18 0.60 -9.13 7.34
N LEU A 19 1.35 -8.04 7.52
CA LEU A 19 2.73 -8.07 8.02
C LEU A 19 2.79 -8.66 9.42
N GLY A 20 1.93 -8.22 10.33
CA GLY A 20 1.85 -8.76 11.69
C GLY A 20 1.51 -10.25 11.69
N LEU A 21 0.58 -10.68 10.84
CA LEU A 21 0.20 -12.09 10.73
C LEU A 21 1.33 -12.94 10.14
N ALA A 22 2.11 -12.41 9.19
CA ALA A 22 3.28 -13.09 8.62
C ALA A 22 4.34 -13.32 9.69
N HIS A 23 4.65 -12.30 10.49
CA HIS A 23 5.61 -12.44 11.60
C HIS A 23 5.13 -13.39 12.70
N LEU A 24 3.82 -13.49 12.93
CA LEU A 24 3.26 -14.34 13.99
C LEU A 24 3.09 -15.81 13.57
N LEU A 25 2.54 -16.05 12.38
CA LEU A 25 2.17 -17.40 11.93
C LEU A 25 3.30 -18.10 11.18
N VAL A 26 4.13 -17.33 10.48
CA VAL A 26 5.10 -17.89 9.55
C VAL A 26 6.45 -17.16 9.62
N PRO A 27 7.10 -17.13 10.79
CA PRO A 27 8.43 -16.54 10.92
C PRO A 27 9.44 -17.31 10.05
N ASP A 28 10.29 -16.57 9.33
CA ASP A 28 11.44 -17.10 8.56
C ASP A 28 11.14 -18.12 7.45
N ILE A 29 9.89 -18.26 7.02
CA ILE A 29 9.53 -19.09 5.87
C ILE A 29 9.71 -18.28 4.59
N VAL A 30 10.55 -18.79 3.68
CA VAL A 30 10.80 -18.18 2.38
C VAL A 30 9.85 -18.80 1.36
N PRO A 31 8.81 -18.08 0.88
CA PRO A 31 7.73 -18.67 0.10
C PRO A 31 8.13 -19.17 -1.31
N VAL A 32 9.36 -18.89 -1.77
CA VAL A 32 9.85 -19.24 -3.13
C VAL A 32 11.25 -19.84 -3.12
N ALA A 33 11.94 -19.93 -1.97
CA ALA A 33 13.29 -20.50 -1.93
C ALA A 33 13.26 -21.94 -1.43
N PHE A 34 14.12 -22.77 -2.04
CA PHE A 34 14.46 -24.07 -1.48
C PHE A 34 15.17 -23.85 -0.15
N ALA A 35 14.44 -24.05 0.96
CA ALA A 35 15.07 -24.14 2.26
C ALA A 35 15.86 -25.45 2.35
N GLU A 36 17.02 -25.40 3.02
CA GLU A 36 17.87 -26.59 3.23
C GLU A 36 17.13 -27.69 4.01
N GLU A 37 16.15 -27.30 4.84
CA GLU A 37 15.24 -28.22 5.54
C GLU A 37 13.83 -28.23 4.92
N PRO A 38 13.17 -29.40 4.87
CA PRO A 38 11.83 -29.52 4.32
C PRO A 38 10.82 -28.73 5.15
N GLN A 39 10.28 -27.65 4.57
CA GLN A 39 9.27 -26.83 5.20
C GLN A 39 7.87 -27.48 5.08
N PRO A 40 7.03 -27.37 6.11
CA PRO A 40 5.69 -27.92 6.05
C PRO A 40 4.84 -27.15 5.03
N LEU A 41 4.15 -27.88 4.16
CA LEU A 41 3.39 -27.33 3.03
C LEU A 41 2.39 -26.23 3.44
N TRP A 42 1.74 -26.37 4.59
CA TRP A 42 0.78 -25.39 5.10
C TRP A 42 1.43 -24.02 5.40
N ALA A 43 2.67 -24.02 5.88
CA ALA A 43 3.41 -22.80 6.20
C ALA A 43 3.82 -22.06 4.92
N VAL A 44 4.31 -22.80 3.92
CA VAL A 44 4.66 -22.24 2.59
C VAL A 44 3.43 -21.60 1.93
N ILE A 45 2.30 -22.30 1.92
CA ILE A 45 1.04 -21.78 1.35
C ILE A 45 0.59 -20.50 2.09
N THR A 46 0.67 -20.50 3.42
CA THR A 46 0.25 -19.36 4.24
C THR A 46 1.16 -18.15 4.02
N ALA A 47 2.49 -18.34 4.01
CA ALA A 47 3.45 -17.28 3.69
C ALA A 47 3.24 -16.70 2.30
N PHE A 48 2.99 -17.55 1.30
CA PHE A 48 2.69 -17.12 -0.07
C PHE A 48 1.41 -16.26 -0.13
N CYS A 49 0.33 -16.73 0.50
CA CYS A 49 -0.93 -16.00 0.56
C CYS A 49 -0.78 -14.63 1.25
N LEU A 50 -0.10 -14.58 2.40
CA LEU A 50 0.15 -13.33 3.12
C LEU A 50 1.00 -12.36 2.30
N ARG A 51 2.02 -12.86 1.58
CA ARG A 51 2.86 -12.03 0.71
C ARG A 51 2.08 -11.48 -0.48
N ALA A 52 1.18 -12.27 -1.07
CA ALA A 52 0.30 -11.80 -2.13
C ALA A 52 -0.64 -10.69 -1.64
N ILE A 53 -1.25 -10.86 -0.45
CA ILE A 53 -2.10 -9.84 0.17
C ILE A 53 -1.31 -8.56 0.43
N GLU A 54 -0.10 -8.67 0.97
CA GLU A 54 0.78 -7.53 1.23
C GLU A 54 1.07 -6.74 -0.05
N LEU A 55 1.46 -7.43 -1.14
CA LEU A 55 1.76 -6.79 -2.42
C LEU A 55 0.54 -6.10 -3.05
N ILE A 56 -0.63 -6.75 -2.99
CA ILE A 56 -1.88 -6.17 -3.47
C ILE A 56 -2.22 -4.93 -2.64
N ALA A 57 -2.14 -5.04 -1.31
CA ALA A 57 -2.48 -3.95 -0.42
C ALA A 57 -1.55 -2.74 -0.59
N ALA A 58 -0.25 -2.99 -0.69
CA ALA A 58 0.75 -1.96 -0.97
C ALA A 58 0.48 -1.29 -2.33
N SER A 59 0.17 -2.07 -3.36
CA SER A 59 -0.14 -1.55 -4.71
C SER A 59 -1.36 -0.63 -4.69
N VAL A 60 -2.46 -1.06 -4.05
CA VAL A 60 -3.68 -0.24 -3.97
C VAL A 60 -3.45 1.02 -3.12
N ALA A 61 -2.71 0.90 -2.00
CA ALA A 61 -2.33 2.04 -1.19
C ALA A 61 -1.50 3.07 -1.99
N MET A 62 -0.53 2.61 -2.77
CA MET A 62 0.29 3.47 -3.63
C MET A 62 -0.53 4.18 -4.70
N ILE A 63 -1.45 3.47 -5.36
CA ILE A 63 -2.36 4.07 -6.35
C ILE A 63 -3.24 5.14 -5.69
N ALA A 64 -3.84 4.83 -4.54
CA ALA A 64 -4.68 5.78 -3.81
C ALA A 64 -3.88 7.03 -3.40
N LEU A 65 -2.65 6.84 -2.94
CA LEU A 65 -1.74 7.93 -2.59
C LEU A 65 -1.38 8.80 -3.80
N ALA A 66 -1.06 8.17 -4.94
CA ALA A 66 -0.76 8.88 -6.19
C ALA A 66 -1.95 9.72 -6.67
N VAL A 67 -3.18 9.19 -6.56
CA VAL A 67 -4.40 9.93 -6.88
C VAL A 67 -4.58 11.14 -5.96
N ILE A 68 -4.39 10.96 -4.64
CA ILE A 68 -4.49 12.06 -3.66
C ILE A 68 -3.44 13.14 -3.98
N ALA A 69 -2.18 12.75 -4.19
CA ALA A 69 -1.09 13.66 -4.51
C ALA A 69 -1.36 14.44 -5.80
N GLY A 70 -1.84 13.76 -6.86
CA GLY A 70 -2.18 14.40 -8.12
C GLY A 70 -3.28 15.44 -8.00
N VAL A 71 -4.29 15.20 -7.15
CA VAL A 71 -5.36 16.19 -6.90
C VAL A 71 -4.81 17.38 -6.10
N CYS A 72 -4.02 17.15 -5.06
CA CYS A 72 -3.40 18.22 -4.29
C CYS A 72 -2.52 19.12 -5.16
N LEU A 73 -1.69 18.53 -6.02
CA LEU A 73 -0.81 19.27 -6.92
C LEU A 73 -1.61 20.14 -7.91
N ARG A 74 -2.69 19.60 -8.49
CA ARG A 74 -3.59 20.40 -9.35
C ARG A 74 -4.24 21.56 -8.59
N HIS A 75 -4.59 21.35 -7.32
CA HIS A 75 -5.20 22.40 -6.50
C HIS A 75 -4.21 23.53 -6.22
N GLU A 76 -2.96 23.20 -5.86
CA GLU A 76 -1.91 24.19 -5.62
C GLU A 76 -1.53 24.96 -6.89
N LEU A 77 -1.39 24.28 -8.03
CA LEU A 77 -1.15 24.93 -9.32
C LEU A 77 -2.26 25.92 -9.68
N ARG A 78 -3.53 25.56 -9.43
CA ARG A 78 -4.66 26.47 -9.63
C ARG A 78 -4.66 27.66 -8.68
N ARG A 79 -4.27 27.46 -7.40
CA ARG A 79 -4.13 28.57 -6.42
C ARG A 79 -3.05 29.56 -6.87
N LEU A 80 -1.89 29.06 -7.30
CA LEU A 80 -0.78 29.89 -7.76
C LEU A 80 -1.14 30.67 -9.02
N SER A 81 -1.77 30.03 -10.00
CA SER A 81 -2.24 30.70 -11.23
C SER A 81 -3.24 31.83 -10.95
N ARG A 82 -4.20 31.62 -10.03
CA ARG A 82 -5.15 32.67 -9.63
C ARG A 82 -4.47 33.84 -8.92
N SER A 83 -3.49 33.53 -8.06
CA SER A 83 -2.74 34.56 -7.32
C SER A 83 -1.88 35.42 -8.25
N ALA A 84 -1.34 34.83 -9.32
CA ALA A 84 -0.61 35.56 -10.35
C ALA A 84 -1.53 36.47 -11.18
N SER A 85 -2.71 35.98 -11.56
CA SER A 85 -3.70 36.76 -12.32
C SER A 85 -4.20 37.98 -11.54
N SER A 86 -4.54 37.82 -10.25
CA SER A 86 -5.02 38.91 -9.39
C SER A 86 -3.98 40.01 -9.11
N ARG A 87 -2.71 39.78 -9.46
CA ARG A 87 -1.61 40.73 -9.25
C ARG A 87 -1.25 41.51 -10.52
N ALA A 88 -1.82 41.10 -11.65
CA ALA A 88 -1.63 41.72 -12.96
C ALA A 88 -2.80 42.65 -13.36
N ASP A 89 -3.91 42.58 -12.63
CA ASP A 89 -5.04 43.53 -12.66
C ASP A 89 -4.80 44.68 -11.66
#